data_AF-A0AAW2M7V0-F1
#
_entry.id   AF-A0AAW2M7V0-F1
#
_cell.length_a   1.000
_cell.length_b   1.000
_cell.length_c   1.000
_cell.angle_alpha   90.00
_cell.angle_beta   90.00
_cell.angle_gamma   90.00
#
_symmetry.space_group_name_H-M   'P 1'
#
loop_
_entity.id
_entity.type
_entity.pdbx_description
1 polymer ?
#
loop_
_entity_poly.entity_id
_entity_poly.type
_entity_poly.pdbx_seq_one_letter_code
_entity_poly.pdbx_strand_id
1 'polypeptide(L)'
;MEFERQQYPLSPQQLLLRDSKLRNTDHIYGAVIFTGHDTKVIQNSTDPPSKRSKIEKKMDKIVYFLFAVLFLMAFIGSVYFGIVTKDDLEGGHKRWYLRPDDATIFFDPKRTPVAAIYHFLTALLLYSYLIPISLYVSIEIVKVLQSIFINQDVHMYYEEADKPAHARTSNLNEELGQVDTILSDKTGTLTCNSMEFIKCSVAGTAYGYGVTEV
;
A
#
# COMPACT_ATOMS: atom_id res chain seq x y z
N MET A 1 42.56 -16.16 -13.37
CA MET A 1 43.04 -17.03 -12.27
C MET A 1 44.45 -17.48 -12.63
N GLU A 2 45.41 -17.40 -11.71
CA GLU A 2 46.78 -17.84 -11.96
C GLU A 2 46.95 -19.26 -11.42
N PHE A 3 47.16 -20.21 -12.32
CA PHE A 3 47.46 -21.61 -12.00
C PHE A 3 48.76 -21.95 -12.71
N GLU A 4 49.75 -22.46 -11.98
CA GLU A 4 51.09 -22.78 -12.53
C GLU A 4 51.77 -21.61 -13.28
N ARG A 5 51.65 -20.36 -12.78
CA ARG A 5 52.15 -19.12 -13.42
C ARG A 5 51.54 -18.80 -14.79
N GLN A 6 50.44 -19.45 -15.15
CA GLN A 6 49.69 -19.18 -16.38
C GLN A 6 48.37 -18.48 -16.04
N GLN A 7 48.11 -17.34 -16.69
CA GLN A 7 46.90 -16.56 -16.47
C GLN A 7 45.78 -17.06 -17.38
N TYR A 8 44.71 -17.58 -16.76
CA TYR A 8 43.49 -17.96 -17.46
C TYR A 8 42.42 -16.88 -17.29
N PRO A 9 41.86 -16.31 -18.39
CA PRO A 9 40.76 -15.37 -18.31
C PRO A 9 39.48 -16.10 -17.89
N LEU A 10 38.71 -15.48 -16.98
CA LEU A 10 37.41 -15.99 -16.56
C LEU A 10 36.32 -15.43 -17.46
N SER A 11 35.54 -16.31 -18.08
CA SER A 11 34.42 -15.93 -18.95
C SER A 11 33.06 -16.13 -18.26
N PRO A 12 31.98 -15.46 -18.71
CA PRO A 12 30.64 -15.65 -18.15
C PRO A 12 30.14 -17.10 -18.21
N GLN A 13 30.64 -17.91 -19.14
CA GLN A 13 30.30 -19.33 -19.26
C GLN A 13 30.81 -20.17 -18.08
N GLN A 14 31.83 -19.69 -17.35
CA GLN A 14 32.40 -20.36 -16.18
C GLN A 14 31.75 -19.89 -14.87
N LEU A 15 30.81 -18.94 -14.93
CA LEU A 15 30.12 -18.38 -13.78
C LEU A 15 28.75 -19.04 -13.58
N LEU A 16 28.53 -19.62 -12.41
CA LEU A 16 27.22 -20.12 -12.01
C LEU A 16 26.51 -19.07 -11.14
N LEU A 17 25.29 -18.72 -11.51
CA LEU A 17 24.49 -17.71 -10.81
C LEU A 17 23.65 -18.33 -9.69
N ARG A 18 23.43 -17.58 -8.62
CA ARG A 18 22.75 -18.01 -7.38
C ARG A 18 21.43 -18.76 -7.60
N ASP A 19 20.57 -18.28 -8.50
CA ASP A 19 19.23 -18.85 -8.72
C ASP A 19 19.17 -19.83 -9.90
N SER A 20 20.33 -20.24 -10.43
CA SER A 20 20.41 -21.28 -11.45
C SER A 20 20.30 -22.66 -10.82
N LYS A 21 19.53 -23.56 -11.43
CA LYS A 21 19.42 -24.96 -11.01
C LYS A 21 20.36 -25.82 -11.84
N LEU A 22 21.28 -26.52 -11.17
CA LEU A 22 22.12 -27.54 -11.82
C LEU A 22 21.22 -28.68 -12.31
N ARG A 23 21.41 -29.12 -13.55
CA ARG A 23 20.68 -30.24 -14.17
C ARG A 23 21.66 -31.11 -14.95
N ASN A 24 21.35 -32.40 -15.06
CA ASN A 24 22.11 -33.39 -15.84
C ASN A 24 23.58 -33.57 -15.40
N THR A 25 23.88 -33.36 -14.12
CA THR A 25 25.21 -33.60 -13.53
C THR A 25 25.04 -33.85 -12.02
N ASP A 26 25.72 -34.85 -11.47
CA ASP A 26 25.55 -35.25 -10.06
C ASP A 26 26.11 -34.22 -9.09
N HIS A 27 27.34 -33.74 -9.33
CA HIS A 27 28.00 -32.75 -8.50
C HIS A 27 29.02 -31.96 -9.31
N ILE A 28 29.38 -30.79 -8.77
CA ILE A 28 30.41 -29.91 -9.32
C ILE A 28 31.28 -29.38 -8.18
N TYR A 29 32.52 -29.03 -8.48
CA TYR A 29 33.39 -28.31 -7.58
C TYR A 29 33.57 -26.89 -8.12
N GLY A 30 33.37 -25.90 -7.26
CA GLY A 30 33.49 -24.50 -7.62
C GLY A 30 33.91 -23.65 -6.43
N ALA A 31 34.49 -22.48 -6.73
CA ALA A 31 34.82 -21.48 -5.72
C ALA A 31 33.74 -20.39 -5.70
N VAL A 32 33.30 -20.00 -4.52
CA VAL A 32 32.33 -18.92 -4.35
C VAL A 32 33.04 -17.59 -4.54
N ILE A 33 32.65 -16.83 -5.56
CA ILE A 33 33.23 -15.50 -5.87
C ILE A 33 32.41 -14.38 -5.24
N PHE A 34 31.07 -14.48 -5.27
CA PHE A 34 30.14 -13.47 -4.75
C PHE A 34 29.16 -14.10 -3.75
N THR A 35 28.86 -13.40 -2.66
CA THR A 35 27.93 -13.85 -1.61
C THR A 35 26.88 -12.78 -1.31
N GLY A 36 25.69 -13.20 -0.85
CA GLY A 36 24.65 -12.28 -0.39
C GLY A 36 24.26 -11.20 -1.41
N HIS A 37 24.43 -9.93 -1.03
CA HIS A 37 24.10 -8.75 -1.83
C HIS A 37 25.04 -8.53 -3.03
N ASP A 38 26.22 -9.17 -3.05
CA ASP A 38 27.16 -9.06 -4.16
C ASP A 38 26.78 -9.98 -5.34
N THR A 39 25.80 -10.86 -5.14
CA THR A 39 25.31 -11.72 -6.22
C THR A 39 24.53 -10.90 -7.25
N LYS A 40 24.77 -11.17 -8.54
CA LYS A 40 24.16 -10.42 -9.67
C LYS A 40 22.64 -10.35 -9.61
N VAL A 41 21.97 -11.40 -9.12
CA VAL A 41 20.51 -11.43 -9.00
C VAL A 41 20.02 -10.40 -7.99
N ILE A 42 20.72 -10.27 -6.85
CA ILE A 42 20.35 -9.30 -5.81
C ILE A 42 20.71 -7.88 -6.24
N GLN A 43 21.82 -7.69 -6.95
CA GLN A 43 22.15 -6.37 -7.53
C GLN A 43 21.16 -5.90 -8.58
N ASN A 44 20.52 -6.83 -9.30
CA ASN A 44 19.43 -6.52 -10.24
C ASN A 44 18.06 -6.49 -9.55
N SER A 45 17.97 -6.87 -8.27
CA SER A 45 16.73 -6.76 -7.52
C SER A 45 16.55 -5.33 -7.02
N THR A 46 15.33 -4.81 -7.14
CA THR A 46 14.97 -3.53 -6.54
C THR A 46 14.41 -3.79 -5.16
N ASP A 47 14.83 -2.98 -4.17
CA ASP A 47 14.24 -3.06 -2.84
C ASP A 47 12.72 -2.92 -2.91
N PRO A 48 11.97 -3.81 -2.22
CA PRO A 48 10.53 -3.81 -2.32
C PRO A 48 9.96 -2.48 -1.81
N PRO A 49 9.30 -1.67 -2.67
CA PRO A 49 8.73 -0.40 -2.22
C PRO A 49 7.56 -0.67 -1.28
N SER A 50 7.33 0.25 -0.34
CA SER A 50 6.10 0.25 0.45
C SER A 50 4.91 0.48 -0.48
N LYS A 51 4.07 -0.55 -0.63
CA LYS A 51 2.88 -0.49 -1.49
C LYS A 51 1.72 0.09 -0.69
N ARG A 52 1.28 1.30 -1.08
CA ARG A 52 0.08 1.97 -0.54
C ARG A 52 -0.99 2.05 -1.60
N SER A 53 -2.23 1.76 -1.23
CA SER A 53 -3.35 1.77 -2.19
C SER A 53 -3.77 3.20 -2.56
N LYS A 54 -4.42 3.34 -3.71
CA LYS A 54 -5.04 4.60 -4.14
C LYS A 54 -6.19 4.98 -3.21
N ILE A 55 -6.89 4.00 -2.62
CA ILE A 55 -7.97 4.24 -1.65
C ILE A 55 -7.39 4.87 -0.39
N GLU A 56 -6.27 4.37 0.15
CA GLU A 56 -5.58 4.97 1.30
C GLU A 56 -5.22 6.44 1.02
N LYS A 57 -4.61 6.71 -0.13
CA LYS A 57 -4.25 8.10 -0.53
C LYS A 57 -5.47 9.01 -0.67
N LYS A 58 -6.60 8.50 -1.14
CA LYS A 58 -7.87 9.26 -1.21
C LYS A 58 -8.46 9.50 0.17
N MET A 59 -8.40 8.51 1.05
CA MET A 59 -8.86 8.64 2.42
C MET A 59 -8.07 9.73 3.15
N ASP A 60 -6.75 9.75 3.03
CA ASP A 60 -5.90 10.81 3.61
C ASP A 60 -6.36 12.20 3.15
N LYS A 61 -6.64 12.38 1.85
CA LYS A 61 -7.15 13.65 1.31
C LYS A 61 -8.51 14.04 1.92
N ILE A 62 -9.42 13.09 2.10
CA ILE A 62 -10.72 13.34 2.74
C ILE A 62 -10.52 13.74 4.20
N VAL A 63 -9.61 13.07 4.94
CA VAL A 63 -9.29 13.41 6.33
C VAL A 63 -8.72 14.82 6.44
N TYR A 64 -7.79 15.21 5.58
CA TYR A 64 -7.25 16.58 5.55
C TYR A 64 -8.33 17.62 5.22
N PHE A 65 -9.24 17.30 4.30
CA PHE A 65 -10.37 18.17 3.98
C PHE A 65 -11.32 18.34 5.18
N LEU A 66 -11.68 17.25 5.87
CA LEU A 66 -12.52 17.29 7.07
C LEU A 66 -11.85 18.08 8.20
N PHE A 67 -10.54 17.91 8.39
CA PHE A 67 -9.76 18.68 9.36
C PHE A 67 -9.77 20.19 9.05
N ALA A 68 -9.64 20.57 7.77
CA ALA A 68 -9.71 21.97 7.36
C ALA A 68 -11.10 22.58 7.62
N VAL A 69 -12.17 21.85 7.31
CA VAL A 69 -13.56 22.27 7.59
C VAL A 69 -13.79 22.40 9.10
N LEU A 70 -13.32 21.44 9.89
CA LEU A 70 -13.37 21.47 11.36
C LEU A 70 -12.69 22.73 11.90
N PHE A 71 -11.46 23.00 11.46
CA PHE A 71 -10.70 24.18 11.89
C PHE A 71 -11.44 25.47 11.54
N LEU A 72 -11.99 25.57 10.32
CA LEU A 72 -12.71 26.75 9.86
C LEU A 72 -14.00 26.98 10.66
N MET A 73 -14.77 25.93 10.95
CA MET A 73 -15.97 26.05 11.79
C MET A 73 -15.64 26.48 13.22
N ALA A 74 -14.61 25.89 13.82
CA ALA A 74 -14.14 26.28 15.15
C ALA A 74 -13.63 27.72 15.17
N PHE A 75 -12.92 28.14 14.12
CA PHE A 75 -12.40 29.50 13.98
C PHE A 75 -13.52 30.53 13.84
N ILE A 76 -14.47 30.32 12.93
CA ILE A 76 -15.63 31.21 12.77
C ILE A 76 -16.46 31.27 14.06
N GLY A 77 -16.68 30.12 14.71
CA GLY A 77 -17.39 30.06 15.99
C GLY A 77 -16.69 30.84 17.10
N SER A 78 -15.35 30.76 17.18
CA SER A 78 -14.53 31.52 18.13
C SER A 78 -14.57 33.03 17.86
N VAL A 79 -14.48 33.45 16.60
CA VAL A 79 -14.58 34.87 16.22
C VAL A 79 -15.97 35.42 16.56
N TYR A 80 -17.03 34.70 16.21
CA TYR A 80 -18.40 35.08 16.54
C TYR A 80 -18.61 35.19 18.06
N PHE A 81 -18.13 34.21 18.82
CA PHE A 81 -18.16 34.23 20.27
C PHE A 81 -17.41 35.43 20.85
N GLY A 82 -16.23 35.76 20.31
CA GLY A 82 -15.44 36.92 20.72
C GLY A 82 -16.14 38.26 20.48
N ILE A 83 -16.80 38.43 19.33
CA ILE A 83 -17.56 39.64 19.00
C ILE A 83 -18.76 39.80 19.95
N VAL A 84 -19.58 38.75 20.08
CA VAL A 84 -20.78 38.79 20.93
C VAL A 84 -20.42 39.06 22.40
N THR A 85 -19.33 38.46 22.89
CA THR A 85 -18.86 38.67 24.28
C THR A 85 -18.41 40.11 24.52
N LYS A 86 -17.83 40.76 23.50
CA LYS A 86 -17.45 42.18 23.57
C LYS A 86 -18.69 43.08 23.57
N ASP A 87 -19.64 42.83 22.67
CA ASP A 87 -20.87 43.62 22.55
C ASP A 87 -21.75 43.52 23.82
N ASP A 88 -21.79 42.35 24.47
CA ASP A 88 -22.51 42.14 25.73
C ASP A 88 -21.91 42.92 26.92
N LEU A 89 -20.61 43.28 26.85
CA LEU A 89 -19.94 44.12 27.84
C LEU A 89 -20.27 45.60 27.66
N GLU A 90 -20.35 46.06 26.40
CA GLU A 90 -20.61 47.47 26.05
C GLU A 90 -22.11 47.84 26.14
N GLY A 91 -23.02 46.90 25.86
CA GLY A 91 -24.47 47.14 25.76
C GLY A 91 -25.28 47.03 27.05
N GLY A 92 -24.62 46.83 28.20
CA GLY A 92 -25.26 46.57 29.50
C GLY A 92 -25.76 45.13 29.60
N HIS A 93 -25.02 44.29 30.33
CA HIS A 93 -25.24 42.86 30.63
C HIS A 93 -26.57 42.26 30.13
N LYS A 94 -26.72 42.06 28.81
CA LYS A 94 -27.94 41.46 28.23
C LYS A 94 -28.21 40.06 28.76
N ARG A 95 -27.15 39.38 29.20
CA ARG A 95 -27.13 38.05 29.80
C ARG A 95 -26.91 38.12 31.31
N TRP A 96 -27.74 38.90 32.02
CA TRP A 96 -27.67 39.08 33.48
C TRP A 96 -27.71 37.76 34.28
N TYR A 97 -28.36 36.72 33.74
CA TYR A 97 -28.47 35.40 34.38
C TYR A 97 -27.18 34.56 34.29
N LEU A 98 -26.26 34.86 33.37
CA LEU A 98 -24.98 34.16 33.22
C LEU A 98 -23.91 34.64 34.21
N ARG A 99 -24.23 35.63 35.06
CA ARG A 99 -23.35 36.21 36.08
C ARG A 99 -21.91 36.42 35.57
N PRO A 100 -21.72 37.34 34.61
CA PRO A 100 -20.38 37.67 34.10
C PRO A 100 -19.41 38.14 35.19
N ASP A 101 -19.91 38.56 36.36
CA ASP A 101 -19.12 38.99 37.52
C ASP A 101 -18.46 37.84 38.30
N ASP A 102 -18.98 36.61 38.16
CA ASP A 102 -18.52 35.38 38.84
C ASP A 102 -18.07 34.31 37.81
N ALA A 103 -17.77 34.76 36.59
CA ALA A 103 -17.51 33.88 35.47
C ALA A 103 -16.15 33.18 35.59
N THR A 104 -16.15 31.86 35.37
CA THR A 104 -14.92 31.09 35.19
C THR A 104 -14.15 31.59 33.96
N ILE A 105 -12.85 31.27 33.88
CA ILE A 105 -11.88 31.75 32.85
C ILE A 105 -12.41 31.62 31.40
N PHE A 106 -13.39 30.73 31.16
CA PHE A 106 -14.03 30.47 29.88
C PHE A 106 -14.96 31.59 29.37
N PHE A 107 -15.50 32.43 30.26
CA PHE A 107 -16.48 33.49 29.92
C PHE A 107 -16.13 34.86 30.49
N ASP A 108 -14.87 35.09 30.85
CA ASP A 108 -14.42 36.37 31.42
C ASP A 108 -14.45 37.50 30.35
N PRO A 109 -15.36 38.49 30.45
CA PRO A 109 -15.49 39.56 29.47
C PRO A 109 -14.28 40.49 29.41
N LYS A 110 -13.49 40.58 30.50
CA LYS A 110 -12.30 41.46 30.58
C LYS A 110 -11.11 40.93 29.79
N ARG A 111 -11.10 39.62 29.46
CA ARG A 111 -10.05 38.96 28.66
C ARG A 111 -10.66 38.31 27.42
N THR A 112 -11.40 39.08 26.64
CA THR A 112 -12.07 38.64 25.38
C THR A 112 -11.21 37.75 24.47
N PRO A 113 -9.94 38.08 24.15
CA PRO A 113 -9.12 37.21 23.27
C PRO A 113 -8.78 35.86 23.92
N VAL A 114 -8.64 35.81 25.24
CA VAL A 114 -8.35 34.58 25.97
C VAL A 114 -9.59 33.68 26.00
N ALA A 115 -10.77 34.25 26.28
CA ALA A 115 -12.04 33.53 26.24
C ALA A 115 -12.35 32.98 24.83
N ALA A 116 -12.06 33.74 23.77
CA ALA A 116 -12.21 33.28 22.39
C ALA A 116 -11.29 32.09 22.05
N ILE A 117 -10.05 32.09 22.53
CA ILE A 117 -9.12 30.96 22.36
C ILE A 117 -9.62 29.72 23.11
N TYR A 118 -10.11 29.86 24.33
CA TYR A 118 -10.70 28.74 25.05
C TYR A 118 -11.93 28.20 24.33
N HIS A 119 -12.81 29.08 23.83
CA HIS A 119 -13.96 28.67 23.02
C HIS A 119 -13.53 27.96 21.73
N PHE A 120 -12.45 28.41 21.08
CA PHE A 120 -11.87 27.72 19.92
C PHE A 120 -11.42 26.30 20.26
N LEU A 121 -10.67 26.11 21.35
CA LEU A 121 -10.21 24.79 21.80
C LEU A 121 -11.38 23.89 22.21
N THR A 122 -12.37 24.42 22.91
CA THR A 122 -13.59 23.68 23.27
C THR A 122 -14.39 23.28 22.04
N ALA A 123 -14.53 24.17 21.04
CA ALA A 123 -15.21 23.86 19.79
C ALA A 123 -14.44 22.79 18.99
N LEU A 124 -13.11 22.84 18.96
CA LEU A 124 -12.28 21.82 18.32
C LEU A 124 -12.48 20.44 18.96
N LEU A 125 -12.52 20.38 20.29
CA LEU A 125 -12.81 19.15 21.03
C LEU A 125 -14.24 18.67 20.78
N LEU A 126 -15.22 19.56 20.82
CA LEU A 126 -16.62 19.24 20.60
C LEU A 126 -16.85 18.63 19.22
N TYR A 127 -16.22 19.17 18.17
CA TYR A 127 -16.37 18.70 16.79
C TYR A 127 -15.32 17.65 16.37
N SER A 128 -14.48 17.17 17.29
CA SER A 128 -13.44 16.18 17.00
C SER A 128 -13.99 14.84 16.46
N TYR A 129 -15.26 14.53 16.73
CA TYR A 129 -15.96 13.36 16.19
C TYR A 129 -16.15 13.41 14.66
N LEU A 130 -16.00 14.58 14.02
CA LEU A 130 -16.07 14.70 12.56
C LEU A 130 -14.91 13.99 11.86
N ILE A 131 -13.79 13.75 12.56
CA ILE A 131 -12.69 12.93 12.05
C ILE A 131 -13.06 11.47 12.34
N PRO A 132 -13.39 10.67 11.32
CA PRO A 132 -13.90 9.33 11.54
C PRO A 132 -12.73 8.37 11.83
N ILE A 133 -12.29 8.30 13.08
CA ILE A 133 -11.23 7.37 13.52
C ILE A 133 -11.63 5.92 13.21
N SER A 134 -12.92 5.62 13.33
CA SER A 134 -13.48 4.30 13.00
C SER A 134 -13.34 3.93 11.53
N LEU A 135 -13.36 4.89 10.60
CA LEU A 135 -13.25 4.61 9.16
C LEU A 135 -11.96 3.86 8.83
N TYR A 136 -10.84 4.26 9.44
CA TYR A 136 -9.54 3.62 9.21
C TYR A 136 -9.57 2.16 9.65
N VAL A 137 -10.03 1.92 10.88
CA VAL A 137 -10.08 0.58 11.46
C VAL A 137 -11.07 -0.31 10.71
N SER A 138 -12.23 0.21 10.32
CA SER A 138 -13.22 -0.54 9.55
C SER A 138 -12.68 -0.95 8.18
N ILE A 139 -11.98 -0.07 7.48
CA ILE A 139 -11.38 -0.40 6.17
C ILE A 139 -10.29 -1.48 6.33
N GLU A 140 -9.42 -1.37 7.33
CA GLU A 140 -8.39 -2.39 7.59
C GLU A 140 -9.00 -3.77 7.87
N ILE A 141 -10.06 -3.83 8.68
CA ILE A 141 -10.77 -5.08 8.95
C ILE A 141 -11.37 -5.66 7.65
N VAL A 142 -12.00 -4.83 6.81
CA VAL A 142 -12.54 -5.26 5.52
C VAL A 142 -11.44 -5.81 4.61
N LYS A 143 -10.29 -5.15 4.53
CA LYS A 143 -9.14 -5.62 3.73
C LYS A 143 -8.64 -6.99 4.19
N VAL A 144 -8.52 -7.19 5.50
CA VAL A 144 -8.12 -8.49 6.08
C VAL A 144 -9.14 -9.58 5.76
N LEU A 145 -10.43 -9.30 5.92
CA LEU A 145 -11.49 -10.25 5.58
C LEU A 145 -11.48 -10.62 4.09
N GLN A 146 -11.30 -9.65 3.20
CA GLN A 146 -11.14 -9.89 1.76
C GLN A 146 -9.93 -10.79 1.46
N SER A 147 -8.81 -10.57 2.15
CA SER A 147 -7.62 -11.43 2.00
C SER A 147 -7.90 -12.88 2.41
N ILE A 148 -8.69 -13.09 3.47
CA ILE A 148 -9.09 -14.42 3.92
C ILE A 148 -9.98 -15.09 2.88
N PHE A 149 -10.94 -14.36 2.30
CA PHE A 149 -11.81 -14.89 1.25
C PHE A 149 -11.04 -15.28 -0.02
N ILE A 150 -10.05 -14.49 -0.44
CA ILE A 150 -9.15 -14.85 -1.56
C ILE A 150 -8.42 -16.17 -1.27
N ASN A 151 -7.95 -16.36 -0.04
CA ASN A 151 -7.20 -17.57 0.34
C ASN A 151 -8.08 -18.82 0.46
N GLN A 152 -9.38 -18.65 0.67
CA GLN A 152 -10.35 -19.74 0.86
C GLN A 152 -11.13 -20.07 -0.42
N ASP A 153 -10.81 -19.43 -1.55
CA ASP A 153 -11.49 -19.67 -2.81
C ASP A 153 -11.03 -20.98 -3.47
N VAL A 154 -11.97 -21.92 -3.63
CA VAL A 154 -11.74 -23.23 -4.26
C VAL A 154 -11.47 -23.08 -5.77
N HIS A 155 -12.01 -22.06 -6.42
CA HIS A 155 -11.77 -21.83 -7.86
C HIS A 155 -10.35 -21.34 -8.16
N MET A 156 -9.64 -20.82 -7.16
CA MET A 156 -8.24 -20.39 -7.29
C MET A 156 -7.26 -21.40 -6.69
N TYR A 157 -7.69 -22.65 -6.46
CA TYR A 157 -6.85 -23.74 -5.98
C TYR A 157 -6.28 -24.54 -7.16
N TYR A 158 -4.96 -24.77 -7.14
CA TYR A 158 -4.26 -25.56 -8.14
C TYR A 158 -3.97 -26.97 -7.62
N GLU A 159 -4.70 -27.94 -8.16
CA GLU A 159 -4.71 -29.34 -7.71
C GLU A 159 -3.38 -30.07 -7.95
N GLU A 160 -2.77 -29.93 -9.12
CA GLU A 160 -1.56 -30.70 -9.49
C GLU A 160 -0.36 -30.44 -8.56
N ALA A 161 -0.27 -29.24 -7.97
CA ALA A 161 0.79 -28.89 -7.02
C ALA A 161 0.29 -28.69 -5.59
N ASP A 162 -0.97 -29.01 -5.30
CA ASP A 162 -1.64 -28.81 -4.00
C ASP A 162 -1.40 -27.41 -3.41
N LYS A 163 -1.73 -26.38 -4.21
CA LYS A 163 -1.45 -24.98 -3.85
C LYS A 163 -2.70 -24.11 -3.94
N PRO A 164 -3.20 -23.56 -2.81
CA PRO A 164 -4.23 -22.54 -2.84
C PRO A 164 -3.66 -21.18 -3.23
N ALA A 165 -4.55 -20.26 -3.62
CA ALA A 165 -4.22 -18.85 -3.71
C ALA A 165 -3.78 -18.32 -2.34
N HIS A 166 -2.70 -17.54 -2.32
CA HIS A 166 -2.16 -16.97 -1.09
C HIS A 166 -1.87 -15.48 -1.27
N ALA A 167 -2.78 -14.64 -0.77
CA ALA A 167 -2.60 -13.20 -0.67
C ALA A 167 -1.49 -12.89 0.36
N ARG A 168 -0.35 -12.38 -0.12
CA ARG A 168 0.81 -12.00 0.71
C ARG A 168 0.65 -10.64 1.42
N THR A 169 -0.31 -9.82 0.98
CA THR A 169 -0.58 -8.50 1.54
C THR A 169 -2.07 -8.21 1.44
N SER A 170 -2.66 -7.69 2.52
CA SER A 170 -4.06 -7.27 2.56
C SER A 170 -4.29 -5.87 2.00
N ASN A 171 -3.22 -5.06 1.87
CA ASN A 171 -3.35 -3.62 1.60
C ASN A 171 -3.73 -3.30 0.15
N LEU A 172 -3.65 -4.28 -0.75
CA LEU A 172 -3.79 -4.11 -2.20
C LEU A 172 -4.97 -4.86 -2.79
N ASN A 173 -5.82 -5.45 -1.96
CA ASN A 173 -6.96 -6.25 -2.42
C ASN A 173 -7.87 -5.42 -3.33
N GLU A 174 -8.09 -4.15 -2.99
CA GLU A 174 -8.88 -3.21 -3.79
C GLU A 174 -8.22 -2.78 -5.11
N GLU A 175 -6.88 -2.88 -5.23
CA GLU A 175 -6.15 -2.47 -6.43
C GLU A 175 -6.31 -3.51 -7.54
N LEU A 176 -6.61 -4.77 -7.20
CA LEU A 176 -6.88 -5.83 -8.17
C LEU A 176 -8.05 -5.46 -9.10
N GLY A 177 -9.06 -4.74 -8.58
CA GLY A 177 -10.18 -4.24 -9.39
C GLY A 177 -9.88 -3.00 -10.22
N GLN A 178 -8.67 -2.43 -10.12
CA GLN A 178 -8.25 -1.21 -10.80
C GLN A 178 -7.06 -1.44 -11.76
N VAL A 179 -6.75 -2.70 -12.05
CA VAL A 179 -5.68 -3.07 -12.98
C VAL A 179 -6.15 -2.78 -14.41
N ASP A 180 -5.39 -1.94 -15.12
CA ASP A 180 -5.64 -1.58 -16.52
C ASP A 180 -4.74 -2.37 -17.48
N THR A 181 -3.48 -2.56 -17.10
CA THR A 181 -2.47 -3.24 -17.92
C THR A 181 -1.91 -4.45 -17.17
N ILE A 182 -1.95 -5.62 -17.81
CA ILE A 182 -1.31 -6.85 -17.32
C ILE A 182 -0.05 -7.08 -18.14
N LEU A 183 1.10 -7.07 -17.46
CA LEU A 183 2.38 -7.46 -18.05
C LEU A 183 2.64 -8.92 -17.69
N SER A 184 2.53 -9.81 -18.68
CA SER A 184 2.74 -11.24 -18.51
C SER A 184 4.12 -11.64 -19.00
N ASP A 185 4.85 -12.41 -18.21
CA ASP A 185 6.05 -13.10 -18.68
C ASP A 185 5.63 -14.29 -19.55
N LYS A 186 6.42 -14.61 -20.58
CA LYS A 186 6.12 -15.75 -21.46
C LYS A 186 6.45 -17.07 -20.78
N THR A 187 7.68 -17.20 -20.30
CA THR A 187 8.24 -18.48 -19.86
C THR A 187 7.83 -18.75 -18.43
N GLY A 188 7.11 -19.87 -18.19
CA GLY A 188 6.67 -20.24 -16.85
C GLY A 188 5.42 -19.49 -16.34
N THR A 189 4.84 -18.58 -17.13
CA THR A 189 3.49 -18.03 -16.88
C THR A 189 2.53 -18.37 -18.01
N LEU A 190 2.81 -17.96 -19.25
CA LEU A 190 1.95 -18.28 -20.40
C LEU A 190 2.19 -19.69 -20.94
N THR A 191 3.44 -20.16 -20.92
CA THR A 191 3.79 -21.49 -21.41
C THR A 191 4.22 -22.40 -20.28
N CYS A 192 3.61 -23.59 -20.20
CA CYS A 192 4.19 -24.71 -19.47
C CYS A 192 5.49 -25.09 -20.17
N ASN A 193 6.61 -25.25 -19.45
CA ASN A 193 7.91 -25.63 -20.02
C ASN A 193 7.95 -27.09 -20.52
N SER A 194 6.91 -27.51 -21.25
CA SER A 194 6.75 -28.78 -21.93
C SER A 194 6.72 -28.50 -23.43
N MET A 195 7.61 -29.13 -24.18
CA MET A 195 7.69 -28.98 -25.62
C MET A 195 7.25 -30.29 -26.27
N GLU A 196 6.10 -30.24 -26.95
CA GLU A 196 5.56 -31.37 -27.68
C GLU A 196 5.76 -31.16 -29.18
N PHE A 197 6.27 -32.19 -29.85
CA PHE A 197 6.38 -32.17 -31.30
C PHE A 197 5.04 -32.54 -31.93
N ILE A 198 4.37 -31.56 -32.54
CA ILE A 198 3.01 -31.73 -33.05
C ILE A 198 2.99 -32.02 -34.55
N LYS A 199 3.67 -31.18 -35.35
CA LYS A 199 3.64 -31.22 -36.82
C LYS A 199 5.01 -30.90 -37.39
N CYS A 200 5.29 -31.42 -38.57
CA CYS A 200 6.41 -30.99 -39.39
C CYS A 200 6.04 -30.97 -40.88
N SER A 201 6.83 -30.26 -41.66
CA SER A 201 6.75 -30.31 -43.12
C SER A 201 8.04 -30.88 -43.67
N VAL A 202 7.96 -31.94 -44.46
CA VAL A 202 9.10 -32.58 -45.10
C VAL A 202 8.87 -32.60 -46.61
N ALA A 203 9.79 -31.99 -47.37
CA ALA A 203 9.70 -31.86 -48.83
C ALA A 203 8.35 -31.28 -49.33
N GLY A 204 7.77 -30.33 -48.59
CA GLY A 204 6.48 -29.71 -48.93
C GLY A 204 5.25 -30.53 -48.56
N THR A 205 5.43 -31.73 -48.01
CA THR A 205 4.33 -32.56 -47.48
C THR A 205 4.22 -32.30 -45.97
N ALA A 206 3.03 -31.88 -45.53
CA ALA A 206 2.74 -31.68 -44.11
C ALA A 206 2.43 -33.01 -43.42
N TYR A 207 3.07 -33.26 -42.28
CA TYR A 207 2.90 -34.42 -41.42
C TYR A 207 2.47 -33.97 -40.02
N GLY A 208 1.54 -34.71 -39.42
CA GLY A 208 1.01 -34.48 -38.07
C GLY A 208 -0.47 -34.14 -38.06
N TYR A 209 -1.21 -34.79 -37.17
CA TYR A 209 -2.66 -34.65 -36.99
C TYR A 209 -2.94 -34.03 -35.62
N GLY A 210 -3.91 -33.11 -35.53
CA GLY A 210 -4.30 -32.49 -34.26
C GLY A 210 -4.81 -31.06 -34.44
N VAL A 211 -5.83 -30.70 -33.64
CA VAL A 211 -6.34 -29.33 -33.47
C VAL A 211 -5.63 -28.76 -32.24
N THR A 212 -4.95 -27.63 -32.40
CA THR A 212 -4.43 -26.86 -31.27
C THR A 212 -5.53 -25.90 -30.83
N GLU A 213 -5.91 -25.93 -29.56
CA GLU A 213 -6.66 -24.82 -28.96
C GLU A 213 -5.72 -23.60 -28.98
N VAL A 214 -6.11 -22.57 -29.73
CA VAL A 214 -5.41 -21.29 -29.81
C VAL A 214 -6.18 -20.29 -28.97
#